data_AF-A0A6H2DJT7-F1
#
_entry.id   AF-A0A6H2DJT7-F1
#
_cell.length_a   1.000
_cell.length_b   1.000
_cell.length_c   1.000
_cell.angle_alpha   90.00
_cell.angle_beta   90.00
_cell.angle_gamma   90.00
#
_symmetry.space_group_name_H-M   'P 1'
#
loop_
_entity.id
_entity.type
_entity.pdbx_description
1 polymer ?
#
loop_
_entity_poly.entity_id
_entity_poly.type
_entity_poly.pdbx_seq_one_letter_code
_entity_poly.pdbx_strand_id
1 'polypeptide(L)'
;MNQIVETFRHSQNNLISALDGHDSDAIFQASKELSRAVSRLGSLEAADIEKYLRPLMSEVDELMQASIYRLRFLRDHSSSRLQLLSGWQANHADTYSNSARSR
;
A
#
# COMPACT_ATOMS: atom_id res chain seq x y z
N MET A 1 15.95 -21.91 -2.08
CA MET A 1 14.48 -21.86 -2.25
C MET A 1 13.74 -21.36 -1.02
N ASN A 2 13.83 -22.03 0.15
CA ASN A 2 13.17 -21.57 1.39
C ASN A 2 13.42 -20.09 1.73
N GLN A 3 14.65 -19.61 1.58
CA GLN A 3 14.99 -18.24 1.96
C GLN A 3 14.29 -17.15 1.12
N ILE A 4 14.02 -17.41 -0.17
CA ILE A 4 13.34 -16.43 -1.05
C ILE A 4 11.87 -16.33 -0.66
N VAL A 5 11.22 -17.47 -0.43
CA VAL A 5 9.82 -17.54 0.01
C VAL A 5 9.65 -16.96 1.42
N GLU A 6 10.55 -17.26 2.34
CA GLU A 6 10.54 -16.68 3.69
C GLU A 6 10.78 -15.16 3.68
N THR A 7 11.69 -14.67 2.83
CA THR A 7 11.90 -13.23 2.64
C THR A 7 10.64 -12.56 2.12
N PHE A 8 9.95 -13.21 1.19
CA PHE A 8 8.67 -12.73 0.68
C PHE A 8 7.60 -12.66 1.77
N ARG A 9 7.39 -13.75 2.53
CA ARG A 9 6.41 -13.77 3.64
C ARG A 9 6.71 -12.72 4.70
N HIS A 10 7.99 -12.57 5.07
CA HIS A 10 8.41 -11.54 6.02
C HIS A 10 8.08 -10.13 5.51
N SER A 11 8.39 -9.83 4.25
CA SER A 11 8.08 -8.53 3.64
C SER A 11 6.58 -8.25 3.57
N GLN A 12 5.76 -9.28 3.39
CA GLN A 12 4.30 -9.18 3.41
C GLN A 12 3.77 -8.87 4.81
N ASN A 13 4.27 -9.58 5.84
CA ASN A 13 3.89 -9.32 7.23
C ASN A 13 4.28 -7.89 7.65
N ASN A 14 5.46 -7.42 7.25
CA ASN A 14 5.89 -6.05 7.53
C ASN A 14 4.94 -5.02 6.91
N LEU A 15 4.46 -5.27 5.68
CA LEU A 15 3.48 -4.39 5.03
C LEU A 15 2.14 -4.39 5.77
N ILE A 16 1.65 -5.55 6.21
CA ILE A 16 0.41 -5.66 6.97
C ILE A 16 0.53 -4.88 8.29
N SER A 17 1.61 -5.09 9.05
CA SER A 17 1.84 -4.36 10.29
C SER A 17 1.95 -2.85 10.09
N ALA A 18 2.59 -2.40 8.99
CA ALA A 18 2.67 -0.98 8.66
C ALA A 18 1.29 -0.39 8.31
N LEU A 19 0.45 -1.15 7.58
CA LEU A 19 -0.92 -0.76 7.24
C LEU A 19 -1.80 -0.66 8.49
N ASP A 20 -1.68 -1.62 9.42
CA ASP A 20 -2.40 -1.62 10.70
C ASP A 20 -1.90 -0.51 11.63
N GLY A 21 -0.62 -0.14 11.56
CA GLY A 21 -0.03 0.99 12.29
C GLY A 21 -0.35 2.37 11.70
N HIS A 22 -0.95 2.43 10.51
CA HIS A 22 -1.28 3.66 9.77
C HIS A 22 -0.10 4.61 9.52
N ASP A 23 1.14 4.11 9.59
CA ASP A 23 2.36 4.89 9.35
C ASP A 23 2.70 4.89 7.85
N SER A 24 2.56 6.05 7.20
CA SER A 24 2.79 6.20 5.76
C SER A 24 4.22 5.90 5.33
N ASP A 25 5.22 6.24 6.16
CA ASP A 25 6.63 6.01 5.84
C ASP A 25 6.95 4.52 5.99
N ALA A 26 6.45 3.89 7.05
CA ALA A 26 6.55 2.45 7.23
C ALA A 26 5.88 1.67 6.08
N ILE A 27 4.68 2.10 5.64
CA ILE A 27 3.96 1.51 4.51
C ILE A 27 4.79 1.63 3.23
N PHE A 28 5.39 2.80 2.98
CA PHE A 28 6.20 3.02 1.80
C PHE A 28 7.46 2.14 1.79
N GLN A 29 8.18 2.03 2.91
CA GLN A 29 9.37 1.17 2.99
C GLN A 29 9.00 -0.31 2.85
N ALA A 30 7.97 -0.78 3.55
CA ALA A 30 7.51 -2.15 3.45
C ALA A 30 7.05 -2.51 2.03
N SER A 31 6.43 -1.58 1.31
CA SER A 31 6.06 -1.79 -0.11
C SER A 31 7.26 -1.97 -1.04
N LYS A 32 8.36 -1.25 -0.79
CA LYS A 32 9.62 -1.38 -1.55
C LYS A 32 10.28 -2.73 -1.29
N GLU A 33 10.30 -3.16 -0.03
CA GLU A 33 10.85 -4.45 0.36
C GLU A 33 10.05 -5.60 -0.25
N LEU A 34 8.72 -5.51 -0.21
CA LEU A 34 7.84 -6.49 -0.85
C LEU A 34 8.08 -6.54 -2.37
N SER A 35 8.18 -5.38 -3.04
CA SER A 35 8.48 -5.33 -4.48
C SER A 35 9.80 -6.05 -4.83
N ARG A 36 10.85 -5.84 -4.03
CA ARG A 36 12.14 -6.55 -4.22
C ARG A 36 12.00 -8.05 -3.99
N ALA A 37 11.20 -8.47 -3.01
CA ALA A 37 10.96 -9.88 -2.72
C ALA A 37 10.15 -10.55 -3.85
N VAL A 38 9.12 -9.88 -4.40
CA VAL A 38 8.35 -10.34 -5.58
C VAL A 38 9.28 -10.56 -6.78
N SER A 39 10.15 -9.60 -7.10
CA SER A 39 11.06 -9.73 -8.24
C SER A 39 12.01 -10.93 -8.10
N ARG A 40 12.45 -11.23 -6.87
CA ARG A 40 13.27 -12.42 -6.58
C ARG A 40 12.48 -13.72 -6.62
N LEU A 41 11.20 -13.69 -6.27
CA LEU A 41 10.29 -14.82 -6.41
C LEU A 41 10.05 -15.14 -7.89
N GLY A 42 9.86 -14.12 -8.72
CA GLY A 42 9.65 -14.24 -10.17
C GLY A 42 10.88 -14.70 -10.96
N SER A 43 12.08 -14.67 -10.37
CA SER A 43 13.30 -15.23 -10.98
C SER A 43 13.50 -16.72 -10.70
N LEU A 44 12.59 -17.38 -9.96
CA LEU A 44 12.63 -18.82 -9.76
C LEU A 44 12.18 -19.54 -11.04
N GLU A 45 12.98 -20.50 -11.51
CA GLU A 45 12.59 -21.34 -12.66
C GLU A 45 11.45 -22.30 -12.28
N ALA A 46 10.53 -22.52 -13.21
CA ALA A 46 9.30 -23.31 -12.99
C ALA A 46 9.56 -24.74 -12.51
N ALA A 47 10.73 -25.31 -12.83
CA ALA A 47 11.14 -26.66 -12.44
C ALA A 47 11.35 -26.81 -10.91
N ASP A 48 11.65 -25.72 -10.19
CA ASP A 48 11.88 -25.75 -8.73
C ASP A 48 10.59 -25.58 -7.91
N ILE A 49 9.49 -25.15 -8.55
CA ILE A 49 8.25 -24.71 -7.87
C ILE A 49 7.29 -25.88 -7.56
N GLU A 50 7.41 -26.99 -8.29
CA GLU A 50 6.25 -27.81 -8.64
C GLU A 50 5.61 -28.65 -7.51
N LYS A 51 6.33 -28.97 -6.42
CA LYS A 51 5.81 -29.92 -5.42
C LYS A 51 5.53 -29.37 -4.02
N TYR A 52 6.20 -28.30 -3.61
CA TYR A 52 6.06 -27.71 -2.26
C TYR A 52 5.63 -26.24 -2.26
N LEU A 53 5.81 -25.51 -3.37
CA LEU A 53 5.47 -24.08 -3.40
C LEU A 53 4.02 -23.78 -3.77
N ARG A 54 3.26 -24.73 -4.33
CA ARG A 54 1.91 -24.45 -4.85
C ARG A 54 0.93 -23.87 -3.80
N PRO A 55 0.82 -24.43 -2.58
CA PRO A 55 -0.02 -23.86 -1.53
C PRO A 55 0.51 -22.50 -1.05
N LEU A 56 1.84 -22.37 -0.95
CA LEU A 56 2.51 -21.13 -0.58
C LEU A 56 2.26 -20.02 -1.60
N MET A 57 2.25 -20.32 -2.90
CA MET A 57 1.93 -19.33 -3.94
C MET A 57 0.48 -18.85 -3.87
N SER A 58 -0.46 -19.71 -3.47
CA SER A 58 -1.85 -19.31 -3.24
C SER A 58 -1.98 -18.33 -2.07
N GLU A 59 -1.32 -18.62 -0.94
CA GLU A 59 -1.27 -17.73 0.23
C GLU A 59 -0.64 -16.37 -0.13
N VAL A 60 0.45 -16.41 -0.93
CA VAL A 60 1.14 -15.24 -1.46
C VAL A 60 0.20 -14.36 -2.30
N ASP A 61 -0.57 -14.95 -3.21
CA ASP A 61 -1.52 -14.23 -4.07
C ASP A 61 -2.66 -13.61 -3.27
N GLU A 62 -3.23 -14.33 -2.30
CA GLU A 62 -4.27 -13.80 -1.42
C GLU A 62 -3.79 -12.58 -0.63
N LEU A 63 -2.60 -12.68 -0.03
CA LEU A 63 -1.99 -11.60 0.73
C LEU A 63 -1.61 -10.41 -0.16
N MET A 64 -1.22 -10.65 -1.43
CA MET A 64 -0.97 -9.60 -2.42
C MET A 64 -2.27 -8.85 -2.76
N GLN A 65 -3.36 -9.56 -3.05
CA GLN A 65 -4.67 -8.95 -3.30
C GLN A 65 -5.15 -8.13 -2.10
N ALA A 66 -4.97 -8.65 -0.90
CA ALA A 66 -5.36 -7.98 0.34
C ALA A 66 -4.53 -6.69 0.56
N SER A 67 -3.26 -6.68 0.18
CA SER A 67 -2.38 -5.50 0.23
C SER A 67 -2.79 -4.44 -0.79
N ILE A 68 -3.09 -4.86 -2.04
CA ILE A 68 -3.58 -3.96 -3.10
C ILE A 68 -4.87 -3.26 -2.67
N TYR A 69 -5.79 -4.00 -2.05
CA TYR A 69 -7.07 -3.44 -1.62
C TYR A 69 -6.89 -2.34 -0.55
N ARG A 70 -6.04 -2.59 0.45
CA ARG A 70 -5.72 -1.61 1.51
C ARG A 70 -5.04 -0.36 0.97
N LEU A 71 -4.10 -0.51 0.04
CA LEU A 71 -3.45 0.64 -0.61
C LEU A 71 -4.45 1.49 -1.41
N ARG A 72 -5.37 0.85 -2.15
CA ARG A 72 -6.44 1.58 -2.86
C ARG A 72 -7.33 2.34 -1.90
N PHE A 73 -7.75 1.70 -0.80
CA PHE A 73 -8.55 2.35 0.23
C PHE A 73 -7.84 3.57 0.83
N LEU A 74 -6.57 3.45 1.21
CA LEU A 74 -5.79 4.57 1.76
C LEU A 74 -5.67 5.73 0.77
N ARG A 75 -5.42 5.43 -0.51
CA ARG A 75 -5.38 6.43 -1.57
C ARG A 75 -6.72 7.16 -1.70
N ASP A 76 -7.81 6.40 -1.79
CA ASP A 76 -9.14 6.96 -2.02
C ASP A 76 -9.57 7.81 -0.82
N HIS A 77 -9.34 7.32 0.40
CA HIS A 77 -9.58 8.07 1.63
C HIS A 77 -8.75 9.36 1.72
N SER A 78 -7.46 9.29 1.37
CA SER A 78 -6.59 10.48 1.33
C SER A 78 -7.05 11.49 0.28
N SER A 79 -7.46 11.03 -0.90
CA SER A 79 -8.00 11.86 -1.97
C SER A 79 -9.27 12.58 -1.53
N SER A 80 -10.22 11.88 -0.91
CA SER A 80 -11.45 12.48 -0.38
C SER A 80 -11.15 13.55 0.69
N ARG A 81 -10.18 13.31 1.59
CA ARG A 81 -9.78 14.32 2.59
C ARG A 81 -9.13 15.54 1.95
N LEU A 82 -8.29 15.37 0.94
CA LEU A 82 -7.69 16.48 0.21
C LEU A 82 -8.74 17.30 -0.55
N GLN A 83 -9.75 16.65 -1.14
CA GLN A 83 -10.87 17.34 -1.77
C GLN A 83 -11.71 18.15 -0.76
N LEU A 84 -11.93 17.62 0.44
CA LEU A 84 -12.59 18.35 1.52
C LEU A 84 -11.76 19.56 1.97
N LEU A 85 -10.45 19.41 2.10
CA LEU A 85 -9.55 20.51 2.46
C LEU A 85 -9.46 21.58 1.38
N SER A 86 -9.40 21.19 0.10
CA SER A 86 -9.39 22.15 -1.02
C SER A 86 -10.73 22.87 -1.15
N GLY A 87 -11.84 22.15 -0.98
CA GLY A 87 -13.18 22.74 -0.91
C GLY A 87 -13.36 23.65 0.31
N TRP A 88 -12.78 23.30 1.45
CA TRP A 88 -12.78 24.14 2.66
C TRP A 88 -11.97 25.42 2.43
N GLN A 89 -10.79 25.33 1.82
CA GLN A 89 -9.95 26.48 1.46
C GLN A 89 -10.65 27.42 0.48
N ALA A 90 -11.29 26.89 -0.57
CA ALA A 90 -12.03 27.71 -1.53
C ALA A 90 -13.20 28.45 -0.86
N ASN A 91 -14.02 27.73 -0.09
CA ASN A 91 -15.18 28.31 0.59
C ASN A 91 -14.80 29.33 1.68
N HIS A 92 -13.68 29.13 2.40
CA HIS A 92 -13.21 30.10 3.39
C HIS A 92 -12.51 31.30 2.73
N ALA A 93 -11.68 31.09 1.71
CA ALA A 93 -11.04 32.19 0.98
C ALA A 93 -12.08 33.14 0.36
N ASP A 94 -13.15 32.61 -0.22
CA ASP A 94 -14.22 33.43 -0.81
C ASP A 94 -15.09 34.14 0.26
N THR A 95 -15.32 33.50 1.41
CA THR A 95 -16.13 34.09 2.50
C THR A 95 -15.40 35.23 3.24
N TYR A 96 -14.08 35.10 3.46
CA TYR A 96 -13.29 36.12 4.16
C TYR A 96 -12.69 37.19 3.22
N SER A 97 -12.59 36.94 1.91
CA SER A 97 -12.12 37.95 0.95
C SER A 97 -13.23 38.91 0.48
N ASN A 98 -14.48 38.44 0.38
CA ASN A 98 -15.60 39.31 -0.02
C ASN A 98 -16.09 40.23 1.10
N SER A 99 -15.92 39.85 2.37
CA SER A 99 -16.27 40.70 3.52
C SER A 99 -15.33 41.89 3.71
N ALA A 100 -14.13 41.87 3.10
CA ALA A 100 -13.17 42.97 3.17
C ALA A 100 -13.34 44.04 2.08
N ARG A 101 -14.18 43.82 1.06
CA ARG A 101 -14.41 44.74 -0.06
C ARG A 101 -15.70 45.55 0.01
N SER A 102 -16.49 45.39 1.07
CA SER A 102 -17.70 46.18 1.31
C SER A 102 -17.46 47.21 2.42
N ARG A 103 -16.62 48.22 2.14
CA ARG A 103 -16.57 49.49 2.86
C ARG A 103 -16.18 50.61 1.90
#